data_AF-A0AAW9DI96-F1
#
_entry.id   AF-A0AAW9DI96-F1
#
_cell.length_a   1.000
_cell.length_b   1.000
_cell.length_c   1.000
_cell.angle_alpha   90.00
_cell.angle_beta   90.00
_cell.angle_gamma   90.00
#
_symmetry.space_group_name_H-M   'P 1'
#
loop_
_entity.id
_entity.type
_entity.pdbx_description
1 polymer ?
#
loop_
_entity_poly.entity_id
_entity_poly.type
_entity_poly.pdbx_seq_one_letter_code
_entity_poly.pdbx_strand_id
1 'polypeptide(L)' 'MILTEYKLKSDKKETEIKTIRFPSELVDRIEEAIVKKDVSFSSFVIQACDYALNNMDKEQ' A
#
# COMPACT_ATOMS: atom_id res chain seq x y z
N MET A 1 -10.29 -39.63 -18.98
CA MET A 1 -9.74 -39.20 -17.68
C MET A 1 -9.07 -37.85 -17.88
N ILE A 2 -9.78 -36.76 -17.58
CA ILE A 2 -9.22 -35.41 -17.71
C ILE A 2 -8.49 -35.12 -16.41
N LEU A 3 -7.16 -35.00 -16.48
CA LEU A 3 -6.34 -34.50 -15.39
C LEU A 3 -6.50 -32.98 -15.38
N THR A 4 -7.47 -32.47 -14.62
CA THR A 4 -7.47 -31.06 -14.23
C THR A 4 -6.31 -30.84 -13.29
N GLU A 5 -5.24 -30.24 -13.80
CA GLU A 5 -4.12 -29.77 -13.00
C GLU A 5 -4.60 -28.68 -12.05
N TYR A 6 -4.72 -29.01 -10.76
CA TYR A 6 -4.97 -28.04 -9.71
C TYR A 6 -3.69 -27.21 -9.51
N LYS A 7 -3.59 -26.09 -10.22
CA LYS A 7 -2.57 -25.07 -9.92
C LYS A 7 -2.95 -24.39 -8.61
N LEU A 8 -2.19 -24.63 -7.55
CA LEU A 8 -2.16 -23.73 -6.39
C LEU A 8 -1.81 -22.34 -6.91
N LYS A 9 -2.80 -21.45 -7.04
CA LYS A 9 -2.53 -20.02 -7.06
C LYS A 9 -2.00 -19.69 -5.67
N SER A 10 -0.70 -19.54 -5.57
CA SER A 10 -0.09 -18.96 -4.39
C SER A 10 -0.59 -17.53 -4.30
N ASP A 11 -1.68 -17.29 -3.56
CA ASP A 11 -2.17 -15.95 -3.13
C ASP A 11 -1.17 -15.24 -2.20
N LYS A 12 0.12 -15.53 -2.35
CA LYS A 12 1.17 -14.71 -1.77
C LYS A 12 1.12 -13.40 -2.52
N LYS A 13 0.50 -12.39 -1.90
CA LYS A 13 0.74 -11.00 -2.25
C LYS A 13 2.25 -10.80 -2.20
N GLU A 14 2.87 -10.76 -3.36
CA GLU A 14 4.30 -10.55 -3.49
C GLU A 14 4.56 -9.11 -3.03
N THR A 15 5.22 -8.96 -1.88
CA THR A 15 5.56 -7.66 -1.32
C THR A 15 7.05 -7.43 -1.47
N GLU A 16 7.42 -6.34 -2.12
CA GLU A 16 8.82 -5.91 -2.22
C GLU A 16 9.11 -4.80 -1.20
N ILE A 17 10.22 -4.92 -0.47
CA ILE A 17 10.68 -3.84 0.41
C ILE A 17 11.37 -2.78 -0.45
N LYS A 18 10.88 -1.54 -0.37
CA LYS A 18 11.50 -0.36 -0.98
C LYS A 18 11.82 0.65 0.12
N THR A 19 13.06 1.16 0.13
CA THR A 19 13.51 2.17 1.10
C THR A 19 13.51 3.55 0.46
N ILE A 20 12.79 4.49 1.05
CA ILE A 20 12.75 5.89 0.62
C ILE A 20 12.94 6.82 1.83
N ARG A 21 13.41 8.04 1.59
CA ARG A 21 13.56 9.07 2.63
C ARG A 21 12.40 10.06 2.53
N PHE A 22 11.70 10.24 3.63
CA PHE A 22 10.65 11.26 3.77
C PHE A 22 11.25 12.54 4.36
N PRO A 23 10.78 13.73 3.95
CA PRO A 23 11.02 14.97 4.69
C PRO A 23 10.47 14.84 6.11
N SER A 24 11.21 15.33 7.11
CA SER A 24 10.81 15.23 8.53
C SER A 24 9.43 15.83 8.78
N GLU A 25 9.15 17.00 8.22
CA GLU A 25 7.84 17.67 8.36
C GLU A 25 6.68 16.83 7.83
N LEU A 26 6.92 16.00 6.79
CA LEU A 26 5.89 15.13 6.25
C LEU A 26 5.63 13.94 7.17
N VAL A 27 6.68 13.37 7.77
CA VAL A 27 6.54 12.29 8.76
C VAL A 27 5.73 12.77 9.95
N ASP A 28 6.05 13.93 10.51
CA ASP A 28 5.35 14.49 11.66
C ASP A 28 3.86 14.68 11.37
N ARG A 29 3.53 15.24 10.20
CA ARG A 29 2.13 15.41 9.76
C ARG A 29 1.39 14.10 9.57
N ILE A 30 2.08 13.06 9.06
CA ILE A 30 1.48 11.73 8.90
C ILE A 30 1.21 11.14 10.28
N GLU A 31 2.20 11.14 11.18
CA GLU A 31 2.08 10.63 12.53
C GLU A 31 0.92 11.30 13.27
N GLU A 32 0.84 12.64 13.27
CA GLU A 32 -0.28 13.40 13.84
C GLU A 32 -1.65 12.98 13.27
N ALA A 33 -1.72 12.76 11.96
CA ALA A 33 -2.95 12.35 11.29
C ALA A 33 -3.39 10.91 11.60
N ILE A 34 -2.46 10.05 12.03
CA ILE A 34 -2.74 8.64 12.38
C ILE A 34 -2.81 8.38 13.89
N VAL A 35 -2.37 9.29 14.77
CA VAL A 35 -2.34 9.08 16.26
C VAL A 35 -3.60 8.46 16.84
N LYS A 36 -4.79 8.85 16.36
CA LYS A 36 -6.09 8.38 16.88
C LYS A 36 -6.78 7.38 15.95
N LYS A 37 -6.06 6.90 14.95
CA LYS A 37 -6.53 5.91 13.98
C LYS A 37 -5.77 4.63 14.28
N ASP A 38 -6.46 3.50 14.28
CA ASP A 38 -5.85 2.18 14.44
C ASP A 38 -5.13 1.78 13.14
N VAL A 39 -4.18 2.61 12.69
CA VAL A 39 -3.50 2.53 11.40
C VAL A 39 -2.02 2.80 11.61
N SER A 40 -1.17 1.90 11.12
CA SER A 40 0.28 2.09 11.13
C SER A 40 0.74 3.04 10.03
N PHE A 41 1.91 3.66 10.20
CA PHE A 41 2.55 4.48 9.18
C PHE A 41 2.63 3.78 7.81
N SER A 42 3.08 2.52 7.78
CA SER A 42 3.18 1.75 6.53
C SER A 42 1.82 1.52 5.87
N SER A 43 0.78 1.21 6.65
CA SER A 43 -0.58 1.01 6.12
C SER A 43 -1.15 2.32 5.56
N PHE A 44 -0.88 3.45 6.23
CA PHE A 44 -1.24 4.77 5.73
C PHE A 44 -0.55 5.08 4.40
N VAL A 45 0.77 4.86 4.30
CA VAL A 45 1.53 5.13 3.06
C VAL A 45 1.02 4.29 1.90
N ILE A 46 0.76 3.00 2.11
CA ILE A 46 0.21 2.11 1.06
C ILE A 46 -1.14 2.63 0.57
N GLN A 47 -2.05 2.99 1.48
CA GLN A 47 -3.36 3.53 1.11
C GLN A 47 -3.27 4.87 0.39
N ALA A 48 -2.36 5.75 0.82
CA ALA A 48 -2.14 7.03 0.17
C ALA A 48 -1.61 6.86 -1.26
N CYS A 49 -0.69 5.92 -1.47
CA CYS A 49 -0.18 5.58 -2.80
C CYS A 49 -1.27 4.97 -3.69
N ASP A 50 -2.07 4.04 -3.18
CA ASP A 50 -3.17 3.43 -3.93
C ASP A 50 -4.25 4.47 -4.30
N TYR A 51 -4.59 5.36 -3.37
CA TYR A 51 -5.49 6.47 -3.64
C TYR A 51 -4.94 7.40 -4.71
N ALA A 52 -3.66 7.78 -4.63
CA ALA A 52 -3.04 8.64 -5.64
C ALA A 52 -3.11 7.99 -7.02
N LEU A 53 -2.64 6.74 -7.15
CA LEU A 53 -2.65 5.99 -8.42
C LEU A 53 -4.06 5.85 -9.01
N ASN A 54 -5.07 5.54 -8.19
CA ASN A 54 -6.45 5.37 -8.64
C ASN A 54 -7.17 6.68 -9.03
N ASN A 55 -6.57 7.84 -8.75
CA ASN A 55 -7.12 9.14 -9.07
C ASN A 55 -6.22 9.99 -9.97
N MET A 56 -5.03 9.51 -10.34
CA MET A 56 -4.11 10.21 -11.26
C MET A 56 -4.73 10.47 -12.64
N ASP A 57 -5.56 9.55 -13.15
CA ASP A 57 -6.18 9.68 -14.47
C ASP A 57 -7.58 10.31 -14.43
N LYS A 58 -8.09 10.67 -13.25
CA LYS A 58 -9.45 11.25 -13.07
C LYS A 58 -9.47 12.78 -13.12
N GLU A 59 -8.32 13.41 -13.36
CA GLU A 59 -8.18 14.85 -13.61
C GLU A 59 -8.15 15.21 -15.11
N GLN A 60 -8.89 14.46 -15.96
CA GLN A 60 -9.13 14.83 -17.37
C GLN A 60 -10.51 15.44 -17.59
#